data_AF-A0A2D5DB20-F1
#
_entry.id   AF-A0A2D5DB20-F1
#
_cell.length_a   1.000
_cell.length_b   1.000
_cell.length_c   1.000
_cell.angle_alpha   90.00
_cell.angle_beta   90.00
_cell.angle_gamma   90.00
#
_symmetry.space_group_name_H-M   'P 1'
#
loop_
_entity.id
_entity.type
_entity.pdbx_description
1 polymer ?
#
loop_
_entity_poly.entity_id
_entity_poly.type
_entity_poly.pdbx_seq_one_letter_code
_entity_poly.pdbx_strand_id
1 'polypeptide(L)'
;EKVESKLSFYQVKNECIKSIKKSNWMFENKQINSFPVKKSLFSTPLSYMGFSGYINPFTLEANINYNIPDISIPVTISHEIAHQIGYAFEDEANYIAIETLSKSENNYLRYSGNLMAVQYLLAEIRKIDPKLHKLYIKDLNVGVIKNIQQKNEYYLKYQNKYESFFKKNYDIFLKINNQKAGIKTYSLVVDLLINNYQSKI
;
A
#
# COMPACT_ATOMS: atom_id res chain seq x y z
N GLU A 1 -7.49 -19.57 9.20
CA GLU A 1 -6.18 -19.04 9.65
C GLU A 1 -5.90 -17.71 8.93
N LYS A 2 -4.81 -16.98 9.27
CA LYS A 2 -4.42 -15.79 8.50
C LYS A 2 -3.90 -16.23 7.13
N VAL A 3 -3.98 -15.37 6.12
CA VAL A 3 -3.41 -15.67 4.80
C VAL A 3 -1.91 -15.42 4.82
N GLU A 4 -1.14 -16.40 4.37
CA GLU A 4 0.32 -16.33 4.22
C GLU A 4 0.73 -16.60 2.77
N SER A 5 1.87 -16.04 2.36
CA SER A 5 2.44 -16.29 1.04
C SER A 5 3.19 -17.63 1.03
N LYS A 6 3.02 -18.41 -0.04
CA LYS A 6 3.98 -19.48 -0.40
C LYS A 6 5.03 -19.01 -1.41
N LEU A 7 4.94 -17.76 -1.87
CA LEU A 7 5.80 -17.16 -2.87
C LEU A 7 6.97 -16.45 -2.19
N SER A 8 8.16 -16.60 -2.79
CA SER A 8 9.33 -15.79 -2.45
C SER A 8 9.13 -14.32 -2.86
N PHE A 9 9.93 -13.42 -2.28
CA PHE A 9 9.94 -12.00 -2.66
C PHE A 9 10.11 -11.79 -4.18
N TYR A 10 10.97 -12.57 -4.83
CA TYR A 10 11.21 -12.47 -6.28
C TYR A 10 9.96 -12.86 -7.08
N GLN A 11 9.25 -13.90 -6.66
CA GLN A 11 8.00 -14.32 -7.29
C GLN A 11 6.90 -13.27 -7.09
N VAL A 12 6.74 -12.73 -5.87
CA VAL A 12 5.78 -11.64 -5.60
C VAL A 12 6.07 -10.42 -6.46
N LYS A 13 7.34 -10.00 -6.54
CA LYS A 13 7.78 -8.91 -7.41
C LYS A 13 7.36 -9.13 -8.87
N ASN A 14 7.65 -10.30 -9.44
CA ASN A 14 7.35 -10.58 -10.84
C ASN A 14 5.85 -10.57 -11.12
N GLU A 15 5.04 -11.10 -10.20
CA GLU A 15 3.58 -11.07 -10.31
C GLU A 15 3.02 -9.65 -10.20
N CYS A 16 3.61 -8.77 -9.36
CA CYS A 16 3.21 -7.36 -9.29
C CYS A 16 3.53 -6.63 -10.61
N ILE A 17 4.72 -6.84 -11.16
CA ILE A 17 5.11 -6.28 -12.47
C ILE A 17 4.18 -6.76 -13.58
N LYS A 18 3.85 -8.06 -13.60
CA LYS A 18 2.91 -8.64 -14.56
C LYS A 18 1.53 -8.00 -14.44
N SER A 19 1.06 -7.76 -13.22
CA SER A 19 -0.25 -7.16 -12.98
C SER A 19 -0.31 -5.71 -13.46
N ILE A 20 0.71 -4.88 -13.18
CA ILE A 20 0.77 -3.49 -13.66
C ILE A 20 0.87 -3.43 -15.19
N LYS A 21 1.63 -4.31 -15.83
CA LYS A 21 1.75 -4.32 -17.30
C LYS A 21 0.45 -4.69 -18.02
N LYS A 22 -0.46 -5.39 -17.33
CA LYS A 22 -1.79 -5.73 -17.85
C LYS A 22 -2.84 -4.66 -17.56
N SER A 23 -2.55 -3.66 -16.72
CA SER A 23 -3.48 -2.60 -16.37
C SER A 23 -3.39 -1.43 -17.34
N ASN A 24 -4.38 -0.54 -17.30
CA ASN A 24 -4.44 0.65 -18.16
C ASN A 24 -3.67 1.85 -17.56
N TRP A 25 -2.86 1.63 -16.52
CA TRP A 25 -2.12 2.69 -15.83
C TRP A 25 -0.81 3.07 -16.50
N MET A 26 -0.32 2.25 -17.44
CA MET A 26 0.84 2.60 -18.23
C MET A 26 0.50 3.74 -19.20
N PHE A 27 1.28 4.83 -19.16
CA PHE A 27 1.13 5.92 -20.11
C PHE A 27 1.41 5.44 -21.54
N GLU A 28 0.44 5.61 -22.45
CA GLU A 28 0.47 5.11 -23.84
C GLU A 28 1.74 5.53 -24.61
N ASN A 29 2.32 6.69 -24.27
CA ASN A 29 3.47 7.27 -24.97
C ASN A 29 4.84 7.01 -24.32
N LYS A 30 4.94 6.17 -23.27
CA LYS A 30 6.22 5.88 -22.60
C LYS A 30 6.40 4.37 -22.39
N GLN A 31 7.25 3.75 -23.23
CA GLN A 31 7.70 2.38 -23.01
C GLN A 31 8.66 2.32 -21.83
N ILE A 32 8.13 2.12 -20.63
CA ILE A 32 8.95 1.81 -19.45
C ILE A 32 9.32 0.33 -19.51
N ASN A 33 10.57 0.07 -19.90
CA ASN A 33 11.06 -1.28 -20.16
C ASN A 33 11.41 -2.07 -18.89
N SER A 34 11.62 -1.38 -17.76
CA SER A 34 12.03 -2.02 -16.50
C SER A 34 11.38 -1.37 -15.27
N PHE A 35 11.08 -2.22 -14.29
CA PHE A 35 10.60 -1.84 -12.96
C PHE A 35 11.58 -2.39 -11.92
N PRO A 36 12.70 -1.70 -11.67
CA PRO A 36 13.70 -2.20 -10.73
C PRO A 36 13.13 -2.14 -9.32
N VAL A 37 12.85 -3.31 -8.75
CA VAL A 37 12.38 -3.50 -7.38
C VAL A 37 13.38 -4.36 -6.61
N LYS A 38 13.77 -3.92 -5.41
CA LYS A 38 14.75 -4.58 -4.54
C LYS A 38 14.30 -4.57 -3.09
N LYS A 39 14.84 -5.49 -2.30
CA LYS A 39 14.78 -5.41 -0.84
C LYS A 39 15.66 -4.24 -0.39
N SER A 40 15.13 -3.37 0.47
CA SER A 40 15.87 -2.23 1.00
C SER A 40 16.95 -2.70 1.99
N LEU A 41 18.18 -2.23 1.80
CA LEU A 41 19.27 -2.40 2.77
C LEU A 41 19.00 -1.67 4.09
N PHE A 42 18.05 -0.74 4.10
CA PHE A 42 17.69 0.10 5.25
C PHE A 42 16.34 -0.29 5.87
N SER A 43 15.90 -1.54 5.72
CA SER A 43 14.57 -1.99 6.17
C SER A 43 14.30 -1.76 7.67
N THR A 44 15.30 -1.93 8.53
CA THR A 44 15.14 -1.66 9.98
C THR A 44 14.97 -0.17 10.27
N PRO A 45 15.85 0.73 9.79
CA PRO A 45 15.61 2.17 9.85
C PRO A 45 14.24 2.60 9.30
N LEU A 46 13.86 2.11 8.11
CA LEU A 46 12.56 2.41 7.50
C LEU A 46 11.39 2.02 8.41
N SER A 47 11.49 0.85 9.07
CA SER A 47 10.46 0.38 10.00
C SER A 47 10.24 1.36 11.16
N TYR A 48 11.31 1.89 11.75
CA TYR A 48 11.22 2.91 12.80
C TYR A 48 10.75 4.28 12.30
N MET A 49 11.00 4.59 11.03
CA MET A 49 10.52 5.81 10.38
C MET A 49 9.06 5.70 9.92
N GLY A 50 8.47 4.50 9.96
CA GLY A 50 7.10 4.24 9.51
C GLY A 50 6.95 4.04 7.98
N PHE A 51 8.05 3.84 7.25
CA PHE A 51 8.01 3.62 5.80
C PHE A 51 7.95 2.14 5.44
N SER A 52 7.04 1.80 4.52
CA SER A 52 6.94 0.45 3.93
C SER A 52 7.79 0.29 2.67
N GLY A 53 8.06 1.38 1.97
CA GLY A 53 8.89 1.42 0.76
C GLY A 53 9.36 2.84 0.49
N TYR A 54 10.22 2.99 -0.51
CA TYR A 54 10.54 4.28 -1.12
C TYR A 54 11.14 4.10 -2.52
N ILE A 55 11.04 5.14 -3.35
CA ILE A 55 11.82 5.28 -4.59
C ILE A 55 13.16 5.94 -4.29
N ASN A 56 14.25 5.33 -4.75
CA ASN A 56 15.54 5.99 -4.75
C ASN A 56 15.51 7.16 -5.74
N PRO A 57 15.76 8.41 -5.30
CA PRO A 57 15.60 9.60 -6.14
C PRO A 57 16.60 9.70 -7.30
N PHE A 58 17.72 8.98 -7.23
CA PHE A 58 18.76 9.01 -8.26
C PHE A 58 18.64 7.84 -9.24
N THR A 59 18.26 6.66 -8.75
CA THR A 59 18.22 5.44 -9.57
C THR A 59 16.80 5.04 -9.98
N LEU A 60 15.78 5.68 -9.42
CA LEU A 60 14.37 5.34 -9.53
C LEU A 60 14.04 3.90 -9.10
N GLU A 61 14.92 3.24 -8.34
CA GLU A 61 14.70 1.88 -7.85
C GLU A 61 13.72 1.88 -6.68
N ALA A 62 12.71 1.03 -6.76
CA ALA A 62 11.79 0.75 -5.67
C ALA A 62 12.48 -0.11 -4.61
N ASN A 63 12.65 0.46 -3.43
CA ASN A 63 13.30 -0.15 -2.28
C ASN A 63 12.26 -0.52 -1.23
N ILE A 64 12.00 -1.82 -1.10
CA ILE A 64 10.92 -2.33 -0.25
C ILE A 64 11.45 -2.67 1.14
N ASN A 65 10.81 -2.13 2.18
CA ASN A 65 11.06 -2.57 3.54
C ASN A 65 10.58 -4.02 3.68
N TYR A 66 11.51 -4.97 3.75
CA TYR A 66 11.18 -6.39 3.81
C TYR A 66 10.85 -6.88 5.23
N ASN A 67 10.85 -5.98 6.23
CA ASN A 67 10.44 -6.31 7.60
C ASN A 67 8.92 -6.19 7.80
N ILE A 68 8.20 -5.51 6.90
CA ILE A 68 6.74 -5.39 6.96
C ILE A 68 6.09 -6.77 6.90
N PRO A 69 4.85 -6.95 7.39
CA PRO A 69 4.14 -8.20 7.23
C PRO A 69 4.06 -8.59 5.75
N ASP A 70 4.34 -9.85 5.42
CA ASP A 70 4.41 -10.33 4.03
C ASP A 70 3.19 -9.95 3.21
N ILE A 71 2.00 -9.98 3.84
CA ILE A 71 0.74 -9.62 3.18
C ILE A 71 0.69 -8.17 2.69
N SER A 72 1.56 -7.29 3.19
CA SER A 72 1.70 -5.89 2.76
C SER A 72 2.77 -5.71 1.68
N ILE A 73 3.60 -6.70 1.38
CA ILE A 73 4.65 -6.62 0.35
C ILE A 73 4.06 -6.36 -1.05
N PRO A 74 3.01 -7.06 -1.52
CA PRO A 74 2.48 -6.84 -2.86
C PRO A 74 1.96 -5.40 -3.09
N VAL A 75 1.16 -4.89 -2.15
CA VAL A 75 0.64 -3.51 -2.21
C VAL A 75 1.77 -2.49 -2.17
N THR A 76 2.80 -2.71 -1.34
CA THR A 76 3.97 -1.83 -1.28
C THR A 76 4.73 -1.83 -2.59
N ILE A 77 5.01 -3.00 -3.18
CA ILE A 77 5.69 -3.09 -4.48
C ILE A 77 4.89 -2.36 -5.56
N SER A 78 3.59 -2.60 -5.63
CA SER A 78 2.74 -2.01 -6.67
C SER A 78 2.59 -0.49 -6.49
N HIS A 79 2.57 -0.01 -5.25
CA HIS A 79 2.59 1.41 -4.91
C HIS A 79 3.89 2.08 -5.39
N GLU A 80 5.05 1.51 -5.06
CA GLU A 80 6.32 2.07 -5.55
C GLU A 80 6.42 2.01 -7.08
N ILE A 81 5.92 0.94 -7.72
CA ILE A 81 5.86 0.89 -9.20
C ILE A 81 4.95 1.99 -9.76
N ALA A 82 3.85 2.36 -9.09
CA ALA A 82 3.02 3.49 -9.49
C ALA A 82 3.81 4.81 -9.49
N HIS A 83 4.70 5.01 -8.51
CA HIS A 83 5.66 6.12 -8.54
C HIS A 83 6.66 6.00 -9.69
N GLN A 84 7.18 4.81 -9.98
CA GLN A 84 8.10 4.59 -11.12
C GLN A 84 7.47 4.95 -12.48
N ILE A 85 6.16 4.74 -12.63
CA ILE A 85 5.45 5.10 -13.87
C ILE A 85 4.99 6.56 -13.92
N GLY A 86 5.15 7.33 -12.84
CA GLY A 86 4.97 8.78 -12.82
C GLY A 86 3.78 9.31 -12.00
N TYR A 87 3.08 8.47 -11.25
CA TYR A 87 2.04 8.92 -10.32
C TYR A 87 2.68 9.35 -9.02
N ALA A 88 2.87 10.65 -8.82
CA ALA A 88 3.60 11.19 -7.68
C ALA A 88 2.77 11.25 -6.39
N PHE A 89 1.44 11.37 -6.48
CA PHE A 89 0.59 11.45 -5.30
C PHE A 89 0.41 10.06 -4.65
N GLU A 90 0.70 9.94 -3.35
CA GLU A 90 0.57 8.68 -2.59
C GLU A 90 -0.83 8.06 -2.69
N ASP A 91 -1.89 8.87 -2.71
CA ASP A 91 -3.27 8.37 -2.80
C ASP A 91 -3.56 7.74 -4.16
N GLU A 92 -3.06 8.35 -5.23
CA GLU A 92 -3.12 7.77 -6.56
C GLU A 92 -2.30 6.48 -6.61
N ALA A 93 -1.08 6.48 -6.07
CA ALA A 93 -0.24 5.28 -6.00
C ALA A 93 -0.89 4.14 -5.19
N ASN A 94 -1.52 4.46 -4.07
CA ASN A 94 -2.30 3.51 -3.27
C ASN A 94 -3.51 2.96 -4.03
N TYR A 95 -4.26 3.84 -4.71
CA TYR A 95 -5.40 3.43 -5.53
C TYR A 95 -4.96 2.52 -6.68
N ILE A 96 -3.90 2.89 -7.41
CA ILE A 96 -3.33 2.09 -8.51
C ILE A 96 -2.89 0.72 -8.00
N ALA A 97 -2.23 0.66 -6.84
CA ALA A 97 -1.83 -0.60 -6.23
C ALA A 97 -3.04 -1.49 -5.90
N ILE A 98 -4.08 -0.92 -5.28
CA ILE A 98 -5.32 -1.65 -4.96
C ILE A 98 -6.00 -2.14 -6.23
N GLU A 99 -6.22 -1.27 -7.19
CA GLU A 99 -6.92 -1.55 -8.44
C GLU A 99 -6.20 -2.63 -9.24
N THR A 100 -4.88 -2.49 -9.42
CA THR A 100 -4.06 -3.45 -10.16
C THR A 100 -4.06 -4.81 -9.48
N LEU A 101 -3.86 -4.85 -8.16
CA LEU A 101 -3.77 -6.11 -7.43
C LEU A 101 -5.13 -6.80 -7.30
N SER A 102 -6.23 -6.06 -7.10
CA SER A 102 -7.58 -6.63 -7.03
C SER A 102 -8.01 -7.36 -8.31
N LYS A 103 -7.35 -7.06 -9.44
CA LYS A 103 -7.53 -7.73 -10.75
C LYS A 103 -6.46 -8.79 -11.05
N SER A 104 -5.47 -8.98 -10.18
CA SER A 104 -4.39 -9.96 -10.36
C SER A 104 -4.95 -11.39 -10.47
N GLU A 105 -4.44 -12.15 -11.44
CA GLU A 105 -4.72 -13.59 -11.58
C GLU A 105 -4.27 -14.37 -10.34
N ASN A 106 -3.21 -13.92 -9.66
CA ASN A 106 -2.71 -14.53 -8.44
C ASN A 106 -3.58 -14.17 -7.22
N ASN A 107 -4.15 -15.19 -6.56
CA ASN A 107 -5.05 -15.03 -5.41
C ASN A 107 -4.41 -14.33 -4.21
N TYR A 108 -3.11 -14.52 -3.96
CA TYR A 108 -2.42 -13.89 -2.84
C TYR A 108 -2.27 -12.38 -3.05
N LEU A 109 -1.87 -11.97 -4.26
CA LEU A 109 -1.81 -10.56 -4.66
C LEU A 109 -3.20 -9.91 -4.61
N ARG A 110 -4.20 -10.62 -5.15
CA ARG A 110 -5.60 -10.17 -5.12
C ARG A 110 -6.10 -9.93 -3.71
N TYR A 111 -5.81 -10.86 -2.82
CA TYR A 111 -6.13 -10.74 -1.40
C TYR A 111 -5.39 -9.56 -0.75
N SER A 112 -4.10 -9.34 -1.05
CA SER A 112 -3.32 -8.19 -0.55
C SER A 112 -3.94 -6.85 -0.94
N GLY A 113 -4.30 -6.67 -2.22
CA GLY A 113 -4.97 -5.46 -2.71
C GLY A 113 -6.33 -5.23 -2.06
N ASN A 114 -7.18 -6.28 -2.01
CA ASN A 114 -8.49 -6.20 -1.39
C ASN A 114 -8.44 -5.96 0.12
N LEU A 115 -7.45 -6.53 0.82
CA LEU A 115 -7.24 -6.28 2.24
C LEU A 115 -6.94 -4.79 2.49
N MET A 116 -6.07 -4.18 1.67
CA MET A 116 -5.78 -2.76 1.76
C MET A 116 -7.03 -1.91 1.50
N ALA A 117 -7.83 -2.23 0.47
CA ALA A 117 -9.09 -1.55 0.19
C ALA A 117 -10.07 -1.60 1.37
N VAL A 118 -10.25 -2.78 1.97
CA VAL A 118 -11.09 -2.98 3.16
C VAL A 118 -10.60 -2.13 4.33
N GLN A 119 -9.29 -2.04 4.55
CA GLN A 119 -8.73 -1.20 5.60
C GLN A 119 -9.00 0.29 5.37
N TYR A 120 -8.89 0.79 4.13
CA TYR A 120 -9.26 2.17 3.78
C TYR A 120 -10.75 2.45 4.05
N LEU A 121 -11.64 1.58 3.55
CA LEU A 121 -13.09 1.73 3.73
C LEU A 121 -13.49 1.70 5.21
N LEU A 122 -12.94 0.76 5.99
CA LEU A 122 -13.22 0.67 7.42
C LEU A 122 -12.69 1.89 8.18
N ALA A 123 -11.53 2.43 7.79
CA ALA A 123 -11.00 3.64 8.41
C ALA A 123 -11.94 4.84 8.21
N GLU A 124 -12.51 5.02 7.02
CA GLU A 124 -13.49 6.08 6.76
C GLU A 124 -14.81 5.83 7.49
N ILE A 125 -15.34 4.61 7.47
CA ILE A 125 -16.56 4.27 8.21
C ILE A 125 -16.38 4.53 9.70
N ARG A 126 -15.20 4.23 10.26
CA ARG A 126 -14.92 4.50 11.69
C ARG A 126 -15.00 5.98 12.04
N LYS A 127 -14.63 6.88 11.12
CA LYS A 127 -14.72 8.34 11.34
C LYS A 127 -16.16 8.82 11.35
N ILE A 128 -17.01 8.24 10.50
CA ILE A 128 -18.41 8.63 10.30
C ILE A 128 -19.31 7.98 11.35
N ASP A 129 -19.22 6.65 11.50
CA ASP A 129 -20.02 5.85 12.43
C ASP A 129 -19.17 4.73 13.08
N PRO A 130 -18.64 4.98 14.28
CA PRO A 130 -17.89 3.99 15.05
C PRO A 130 -18.69 2.73 15.42
N LYS A 131 -20.03 2.82 15.54
CA LYS A 131 -20.87 1.66 15.83
C LYS A 131 -20.98 0.77 14.59
N LEU A 132 -21.22 1.37 13.44
CA LEU A 132 -21.27 0.66 12.15
C LEU A 132 -19.92 0.01 11.81
N HIS A 133 -18.80 0.70 12.04
CA HIS A 133 -17.47 0.10 11.90
C HIS A 133 -17.32 -1.19 12.73
N LYS A 134 -17.80 -1.20 13.98
CA LYS A 134 -17.74 -2.40 14.84
C LYS A 134 -18.60 -3.55 14.29
N LEU A 135 -19.70 -3.25 13.61
CA LEU A 135 -20.52 -4.27 12.95
C LEU A 135 -19.76 -4.86 11.76
N TYR A 136 -19.26 -4.02 10.84
CA TYR A 136 -18.51 -4.52 9.68
C TYR A 136 -17.24 -5.28 10.05
N ILE A 137 -16.52 -4.89 11.10
CA ILE A 137 -15.37 -5.66 11.60
C ILE A 137 -15.79 -7.07 12.04
N LYS A 138 -16.97 -7.23 12.66
CA LYS A 138 -17.48 -8.53 13.10
C LYS A 138 -17.91 -9.41 11.93
N ASP A 139 -18.31 -8.81 10.82
CA ASP A 139 -18.72 -9.52 9.61
C ASP A 139 -17.52 -10.02 8.79
N LEU A 140 -16.29 -9.56 9.10
CA LEU A 140 -15.08 -10.03 8.43
C LEU A 140 -14.71 -11.46 8.84
N ASN A 141 -14.20 -12.20 7.87
CA ASN A 141 -13.58 -13.50 8.12
C ASN A 141 -12.43 -13.38 9.14
N VAL A 142 -12.33 -14.35 10.06
CA VAL A 142 -11.31 -14.37 11.13
C VAL A 142 -9.88 -14.23 10.58
N GLY A 143 -9.60 -14.81 9.41
CA GLY A 143 -8.29 -14.67 8.75
C GLY A 143 -7.94 -13.22 8.39
N VAL A 144 -8.92 -12.46 7.89
CA VAL A 144 -8.79 -11.02 7.57
C VAL A 144 -8.48 -10.23 8.84
N ILE A 145 -9.23 -10.48 9.92
CA ILE A 145 -9.02 -9.83 11.21
C ILE A 145 -7.58 -10.10 11.70
N LYS A 146 -7.10 -11.34 11.60
CA LYS A 146 -5.72 -11.70 11.98
C LYS A 146 -4.67 -10.99 11.13
N ASN A 147 -4.86 -10.85 9.82
CA ASN A 147 -3.92 -10.10 8.98
C ASN A 147 -3.94 -8.59 9.30
N ILE A 148 -5.09 -8.01 9.64
CA ILE A 148 -5.18 -6.62 10.11
C ILE A 148 -4.44 -6.47 11.45
N GLN A 149 -4.64 -7.39 12.40
CA GLN A 149 -3.94 -7.39 13.68
C GLN A 149 -2.43 -7.51 13.51
N GLN A 150 -1.96 -8.41 12.63
CA GLN A 150 -0.54 -8.56 12.33
C GLN A 150 0.11 -7.25 11.84
N LYS A 151 -0.60 -6.47 11.02
CA LYS A 151 -0.13 -5.13 10.61
C LYS A 151 -0.06 -4.17 11.79
N ASN A 152 -1.08 -4.15 12.65
CA ASN A 152 -1.10 -3.30 13.83
C ASN A 152 0.03 -3.66 14.81
N GLU A 153 0.23 -4.95 15.09
CA GLU A 153 1.31 -5.45 15.94
C GLU A 153 2.69 -5.08 15.41
N TYR A 154 2.88 -5.18 14.08
CA TYR A 154 4.10 -4.71 13.42
C TYR A 154 4.35 -3.22 13.69
N TYR A 155 3.35 -2.35 13.46
CA TYR A 155 3.53 -0.91 13.70
C TYR A 155 3.74 -0.58 15.18
N LEU A 156 3.05 -1.29 16.10
CA LEU A 156 3.26 -1.15 17.55
C LEU A 156 4.68 -1.56 17.95
N LYS A 157 5.24 -2.63 17.37
CA LYS A 157 6.61 -3.08 17.64
C LYS A 157 7.66 -2.03 17.30
N TYR A 158 7.45 -1.27 16.22
CA TYR A 158 8.37 -0.22 15.79
C TYR A 158 7.98 1.18 16.32
N GLN A 159 6.91 1.27 17.12
CA GLN A 159 6.52 2.50 17.78
C GLN A 159 7.48 2.80 18.94
N ASN A 160 8.33 3.83 18.78
CA ASN A 160 9.33 4.25 19.77
C ASN A 160 8.98 5.62 20.37
N LYS A 161 9.49 5.91 21.58
CA LYS A 161 9.35 7.18 22.34
C LYS A 161 9.81 8.45 21.60
N TYR A 162 10.42 8.32 20.42
CA TYR A 162 10.84 9.42 19.54
C TYR A 162 9.86 9.66 18.37
N GLU A 163 8.62 9.16 18.49
CA GLU A 163 7.54 9.31 17.49
C GLU A 163 7.41 10.75 16.99
N SER A 164 7.59 11.74 17.86
CA SER A 164 7.57 13.17 17.52
C SER A 164 8.67 13.60 16.55
N PHE A 165 9.87 13.02 16.64
CA PHE A 165 10.99 13.32 15.76
C PHE A 165 10.76 12.74 14.35
N PHE A 166 10.29 11.50 14.26
CA PHE A 166 10.05 10.85 12.97
C PHE A 166 8.76 11.33 12.30
N LYS A 167 7.68 11.58 13.03
CA LYS A 167 6.47 12.23 12.49
C LYS A 167 6.76 13.59 11.89
N LYS A 168 7.63 14.39 12.53
CA LYS A 168 8.02 15.70 12.00
C LYS A 168 8.79 15.58 10.68
N ASN A 169 9.71 14.61 10.57
CA ASN A 169 10.43 14.36 9.33
C ASN A 169 9.54 13.76 8.23
N TYR A 170 8.58 12.90 8.59
CA TYR A 170 7.58 12.33 7.69
C TYR A 170 6.62 13.40 7.16
N ASP A 171 6.08 14.25 8.03
CA ASP A 171 5.26 15.41 7.63
C ASP A 171 6.05 16.38 6.74
N ILE A 172 7.34 16.58 7.00
CA ILE A 172 8.22 17.41 6.17
C ILE A 172 8.44 16.74 4.80
N PHE A 173 8.71 15.44 4.75
CA PHE A 173 8.82 14.68 3.50
C PHE A 173 7.53 14.75 2.66
N LEU A 174 6.37 14.52 3.27
CA LEU A 174 5.07 14.60 2.59
C LEU A 174 4.77 16.02 2.08
N LYS A 175 5.08 17.06 2.89
CA LYS A 175 4.91 18.47 2.49
C LYS A 175 5.87 18.89 1.38
N ILE A 176 7.11 18.39 1.38
CA ILE A 176 8.10 18.62 0.32
C ILE A 176 7.65 17.95 -1.00
N ASN A 177 6.99 16.80 -0.92
CA ASN A 177 6.39 16.10 -2.08
C ASN A 177 4.97 16.59 -2.42
N ASN A 178 4.65 17.86 -2.12
CA ASN A 178 3.39 18.54 -2.48
C ASN A 178 2.09 17.92 -1.94
N GLN A 179 2.15 17.03 -0.93
CA GLN A 179 0.97 16.59 -0.19
C GLN A 179 0.59 17.61 0.89
N LYS A 180 -0.08 18.70 0.49
CA LYS A 180 -0.51 19.78 1.42
C LYS A 180 -1.43 19.30 2.55
N ALA A 181 -2.08 18.13 2.41
CA ALA A 181 -3.06 17.61 3.38
C ALA A 181 -2.48 16.74 4.51
N GLY A 182 -1.24 16.25 4.42
CA GLY A 182 -0.68 15.29 5.40
C GLY A 182 -1.55 14.03 5.58
N ILE A 183 -1.61 13.48 6.80
CA ILE A 183 -2.34 12.25 7.22
C ILE A 183 -3.86 12.25 6.89
N LYS A 184 -4.44 13.35 6.39
CA LYS A 184 -5.85 13.44 5.97
C LYS A 184 -6.18 12.74 4.63
N THR A 185 -5.18 12.19 3.95
CA THR A 185 -5.20 11.62 2.60
C THR A 185 -6.01 10.32 2.41
N TYR A 186 -6.39 9.63 3.50
CA TYR A 186 -7.19 8.39 3.42
C TYR A 186 -8.55 8.55 2.70
N SER A 187 -9.12 9.75 2.62
CA SER A 187 -10.42 9.98 1.97
C SER A 187 -10.34 9.84 0.45
N LEU A 188 -9.24 10.25 -0.19
CA LEU A 188 -9.16 10.29 -1.67
C LEU A 188 -9.10 8.89 -2.28
N VAL A 189 -8.40 7.94 -1.65
CA VAL A 189 -8.39 6.55 -2.10
C VAL A 189 -9.81 5.97 -2.09
N VAL A 190 -10.60 6.26 -1.05
CA VAL A 190 -11.99 5.80 -0.95
C VAL A 190 -12.87 6.46 -2.01
N ASP A 191 -12.70 7.76 -2.25
CA ASP A 191 -13.44 8.45 -3.32
C ASP A 191 -13.15 7.82 -4.70
N LEU A 192 -11.88 7.52 -5.00
CA LEU A 192 -11.49 6.85 -6.24
C LEU A 192 -12.09 5.43 -6.35
N LEU A 193 -12.13 4.68 -5.25
CA LEU A 193 -12.77 3.36 -5.21
C LEU A 193 -14.27 3.44 -5.46
N ILE A 194 -14.97 4.38 -4.83
CA ILE A 194 -16.42 4.58 -5.01
C ILE A 194 -16.73 5.01 -6.44
N ASN A 195 -16.00 6.00 -6.97
CA ASN A 195 -16.20 6.50 -8.33
C ASN A 195 -16.02 5.38 -9.37
N ASN A 196 -14.97 4.56 -9.25
CA ASN A 196 -14.73 3.41 -10.13
C ASN A 196 -15.77 2.28 -9.99
N TYR A 197 -16.40 2.15 -8.82
CA TYR A 197 -17.51 1.22 -8.64
C TYR A 197 -18.79 1.76 -9.30
N GLN A 198 -19.11 3.03 -9.06
CA GLN A 198 -20.29 3.70 -9.62
C GLN A 198 -20.24 3.79 -11.15
N SER A 199 -19.07 4.00 -11.76
CA SER A 199 -18.92 4.08 -13.22
C SER A 199 -19.20 2.76 -13.96
N LYS A 200 -19.44 1.65 -13.24
CA LYS A 200 -19.69 0.31 -13.80
C LYS A 200 -21.14 -0.15 -13.60
N ILE A 201 -21.95 0.64 -12.91
CA ILE A 201 -23.39 0.44 -12.71
C ILE A 201 -24.11 1.31 -13.74
#